data_AF-A0A9J6D932-F1
#
_entry.id   AF-A0A9J6D932-F1
#
_cell.length_a   1.000
_cell.length_b   1.000
_cell.length_c   1.000
_cell.angle_alpha   90.00
_cell.angle_beta   90.00
_cell.angle_gamma   90.00
#
_symmetry.space_group_name_H-M   'P 1'
#
loop_
_entity.id
_entity.type
_entity.pdbx_description
1 polymer ?
#
loop_
_entity_poly.entity_id
_entity_poly.type
_entity_poly.pdbx_seq_one_letter_code
_entity_poly.pdbx_strand_id
1 'polypeptide(L)'
;MEASFNMNAFVNSFSNRLEKPVRDHLKNVYSCLAISTLAAAAGGYVHLFTEILQGNFLMTLLSLGLLVALFAVPENGKNQHIRLAILVGFAFTTGLGMGPLLDIVVSVDPSIISTAFLATCAVFTCFSLSALYTDHCRWIYIGGTLMSILSIMSMFSLVNLFMGSFFLFQVRYFKIMAIVMQQF
;
A
#
# COMPACT_ATOMS: atom_id res chain seq x y z
N MET A 1 45.91 16.82 -1.88
CA MET A 1 44.69 17.01 -2.67
C MET A 1 43.53 16.88 -1.70
N GLU A 2 43.25 17.95 -0.95
CA GLU A 2 42.20 17.95 0.08
C GLU A 2 40.87 18.27 -0.59
N ALA A 3 39.97 17.28 -0.58
CA ALA A 3 38.58 17.50 -0.96
C ALA A 3 37.93 18.35 0.15
N SER A 4 37.99 19.67 0.02
CA SER A 4 37.20 20.58 0.84
C SER A 4 35.74 20.36 0.51
N PHE A 5 35.06 19.55 1.33
CA PHE A 5 33.63 19.34 1.27
C PHE A 5 32.96 20.70 1.48
N ASN A 6 32.58 21.35 0.39
CA ASN A 6 32.02 22.70 0.40
C ASN A 6 30.59 22.61 0.93
N MET A 7 30.48 22.53 2.25
CA MET A 7 29.23 22.43 3.00
C MET A 7 28.31 23.61 2.68
N ASN A 8 28.88 24.77 2.32
CA ASN A 8 28.14 25.93 1.84
C ASN A 8 27.54 25.71 0.45
N ALA A 9 28.24 25.06 -0.49
CA ALA A 9 27.65 24.70 -1.79
C ALA A 9 26.53 23.67 -1.65
N PHE A 10 26.69 22.70 -0.74
CA PHE A 10 25.67 21.72 -0.40
C PHE A 10 24.43 22.37 0.25
N VAL A 11 24.63 23.28 1.21
CA VAL A 11 23.55 24.04 1.87
C VAL A 11 22.89 25.04 0.91
N ASN A 12 23.62 25.63 -0.03
CA ASN A 12 23.06 26.55 -1.02
C ASN A 12 22.23 25.81 -2.08
N SER A 13 22.63 24.58 -2.46
CA SER A 13 21.81 23.68 -3.30
C SER A 13 20.49 23.29 -2.63
N PHE A 14 20.49 23.25 -1.30
CA PHE A 14 19.30 23.01 -0.48
C PHE A 14 18.43 24.24 -0.21
N SER A 15 19.02 25.43 -0.26
CA SER A 15 18.29 26.70 -0.10
C SER A 15 17.54 27.12 -1.37
N ASN A 16 17.89 26.51 -2.51
CA ASN A 16 17.21 26.79 -3.76
C ASN A 16 15.80 26.20 -3.70
N ARG A 17 14.82 27.09 -3.54
CA ARG A 17 13.38 26.82 -3.48
C ARG A 17 12.99 25.73 -4.47
N LEU A 18 12.23 24.76 -3.95
CA LEU A 18 11.48 23.73 -4.69
C LEU A 18 11.28 24.06 -6.17
N GLU A 19 11.91 23.28 -7.04
CA GLU A 19 11.64 23.33 -8.47
C GLU A 19 10.15 23.05 -8.67
N LYS A 20 9.40 24.07 -9.11
CA LYS A 20 7.96 24.02 -9.43
C LYS A 20 7.50 22.68 -10.05
N PRO A 21 8.23 22.08 -11.03
CA PRO A 21 7.89 20.77 -11.59
C PRO A 21 7.77 19.61 -10.59
N VAL A 22 8.61 19.53 -9.56
CA VAL A 22 8.58 18.40 -8.59
C VAL A 22 7.33 18.46 -7.73
N ARG A 23 6.92 19.68 -7.34
CA ARG A 23 5.72 19.91 -6.52
C ARG A 23 4.43 19.59 -7.28
N ASP A 24 4.39 19.90 -8.57
CA ASP A 24 3.27 19.55 -9.45
C ASP A 24 3.17 18.04 -9.66
N HIS A 25 4.31 17.35 -9.83
CA HIS A 25 4.32 15.89 -9.91
C HIS A 25 3.82 15.25 -8.62
N LEU A 26 4.32 15.69 -7.46
CA LEU A 26 3.86 15.19 -6.16
C LEU A 26 2.36 15.37 -5.97
N LYS A 27 1.84 16.56 -6.29
CA LYS A 27 0.40 16.85 -6.20
C LYS A 27 -0.43 15.88 -7.06
N ASN A 28 0.02 15.57 -8.26
CA ASN A 28 -0.65 14.60 -9.14
C ASN A 28 -0.59 13.17 -8.60
N VAL A 29 0.52 12.76 -7.98
CA VAL A 29 0.66 11.42 -7.38
C VAL A 29 -0.22 11.27 -6.15
N TYR A 30 -0.15 12.22 -5.20
CA TYR A 30 -0.96 12.18 -3.98
C TYR A 30 -2.46 12.26 -4.27
N SER A 31 -2.87 13.05 -5.26
CA SER A 31 -4.29 13.10 -5.68
C SER A 31 -4.74 11.80 -6.35
N CYS A 32 -3.93 11.21 -7.23
CA CYS A 32 -4.22 9.90 -7.82
C CYS A 32 -4.37 8.83 -6.74
N LEU A 33 -3.46 8.81 -5.76
CA LEU A 33 -3.49 7.87 -4.65
C LEU A 33 -4.71 8.07 -3.74
N ALA A 34 -5.11 9.32 -3.47
CA ALA A 34 -6.33 9.61 -2.73
C ALA A 34 -7.59 9.08 -3.45
N ILE A 35 -7.69 9.34 -4.76
CA ILE A 35 -8.83 8.91 -5.57
C ILE A 35 -8.90 7.38 -5.64
N SER A 36 -7.77 6.70 -5.83
CA SER A 36 -7.74 5.24 -5.86
C SER A 36 -8.08 4.61 -4.51
N THR A 37 -7.64 5.22 -3.41
CA THR A 37 -7.97 4.75 -2.05
C THR A 37 -9.46 4.89 -1.76
N LEU A 38 -10.08 6.00 -2.16
CA LEU A 38 -11.54 6.19 -2.06
C LEU A 38 -12.31 5.19 -2.92
N ALA A 39 -11.84 4.92 -4.14
CA ALA A 39 -12.43 3.92 -5.01
C ALA A 39 -12.34 2.51 -4.41
N ALA A 40 -11.18 2.13 -3.85
CA ALA A 40 -11.02 0.86 -3.16
C ALA A 40 -11.93 0.75 -1.93
N ALA A 41 -12.05 1.81 -1.13
CA ALA A 41 -12.95 1.86 0.02
C ALA A 41 -14.43 1.70 -0.39
N ALA A 42 -14.85 2.36 -1.47
CA ALA A 42 -16.19 2.19 -2.03
C ALA A 42 -16.42 0.74 -2.50
N GLY A 43 -15.42 0.11 -3.14
CA GLY A 43 -15.49 -1.30 -3.55
C GLY A 43 -15.66 -2.24 -2.36
N GLY A 44 -14.89 -2.05 -1.29
CA GLY A 44 -15.01 -2.83 -0.06
C GLY A 44 -16.37 -2.65 0.62
N TYR A 45 -16.89 -1.42 0.66
CA TYR A 45 -18.21 -1.13 1.22
C TYR A 45 -19.35 -1.78 0.40
N VAL A 46 -19.28 -1.72 -0.93
CA VAL A 46 -20.28 -2.37 -1.80
C VAL A 46 -20.26 -3.89 -1.62
N HIS A 47 -19.09 -4.50 -1.38
CA HIS A 47 -18.98 -5.92 -1.09
C HIS A 47 -19.72 -6.31 0.19
N LEU A 48 -19.56 -5.54 1.27
CA LEU A 48 -20.23 -5.79 2.55
C LEU A 48 -21.76 -5.81 2.45
N PHE A 49 -22.34 -5.05 1.52
CA PHE A 49 -23.80 -5.03 1.29
C PHE A 49 -24.28 -6.07 0.27
N THR A 50 -23.36 -6.66 -0.51
CA THR A 50 -23.71 -7.60 -1.58
C THR A 50 -23.08 -8.96 -1.28
N GLU A 51 -23.74 -9.76 -0.42
CA GLU A 51 -23.39 -11.17 -0.14
C GLU A 51 -23.35 -12.08 -1.40
N ILE A 52 -23.73 -11.54 -2.56
CA ILE A 52 -24.03 -12.27 -3.79
C ILE A 52 -22.80 -12.37 -4.72
N LEU A 53 -21.75 -11.59 -4.48
CA LEU A 53 -20.53 -11.64 -5.32
C LEU A 53 -19.53 -12.70 -4.82
N GLN A 54 -20.03 -13.92 -4.66
CA GLN A 54 -19.27 -15.17 -4.54
C GLN A 54 -18.44 -15.49 -5.81
N GLY A 55 -18.45 -14.60 -6.81
CA GLY A 55 -17.64 -14.63 -8.01
C GLY A 55 -16.25 -14.02 -7.83
N ASN A 56 -15.49 -14.49 -6.83
CA ASN A 56 -14.09 -14.06 -6.63
C ASN A 56 -13.24 -14.26 -7.91
N PHE A 57 -13.62 -15.24 -8.74
CA PHE A 57 -13.01 -15.51 -10.04
C PHE A 57 -13.28 -14.42 -11.08
N LEU A 58 -14.50 -13.90 -11.19
CA LEU A 58 -14.83 -12.83 -12.14
C LEU A 58 -14.14 -11.53 -11.76
N MET A 59 -14.09 -11.20 -10.46
CA MET A 59 -13.40 -10.01 -9.97
C MET A 59 -11.88 -10.12 -10.12
N THR A 60 -11.29 -11.30 -9.89
CA THR A 60 -9.86 -11.51 -10.16
C THR A 60 -9.53 -11.43 -11.65
N LEU A 61 -10.35 -12.01 -12.52
CA LEU A 61 -10.18 -11.94 -13.98
C LEU A 61 -10.38 -10.51 -14.51
N LEU A 62 -11.32 -9.75 -13.93
CA LEU A 62 -11.52 -8.33 -14.22
C LEU A 62 -10.33 -7.48 -13.74
N SER A 63 -9.80 -7.75 -12.54
CA SER A 63 -8.62 -7.05 -12.01
C SER A 63 -7.38 -7.31 -12.86
N LEU A 64 -7.19 -8.56 -13.32
CA LEU A 64 -6.12 -8.95 -14.24
C LEU A 64 -6.30 -8.29 -15.61
N GLY A 65 -7.52 -8.28 -16.15
CA GLY A 65 -7.83 -7.58 -17.40
C GLY A 65 -7.53 -6.08 -17.33
N LEU A 66 -7.88 -5.43 -16.21
CA LEU A 66 -7.57 -4.02 -16.00
C LEU A 66 -6.08 -3.75 -15.77
N LEU A 67 -5.36 -4.66 -15.10
CA LEU A 67 -3.91 -4.57 -14.94
C LEU A 67 -3.21 -4.66 -16.30
N VAL A 68 -3.59 -5.65 -17.13
CA VAL A 68 -3.06 -5.80 -18.49
C VAL A 68 -3.43 -4.59 -19.35
N ALA A 69 -4.66 -4.07 -19.24
CA ALA A 69 -5.06 -2.84 -19.93
C ALA A 69 -4.23 -1.63 -19.46
N LEU A 70 -3.88 -1.53 -18.18
CA LEU A 70 -3.02 -0.47 -17.65
C LEU A 70 -1.60 -0.54 -18.23
N PHE A 71 -1.04 -1.75 -18.41
CA PHE A 71 0.26 -1.96 -19.06
C PHE A 71 0.22 -1.72 -20.57
N ALA A 72 -0.91 -2.00 -21.22
CA ALA A 72 -1.07 -1.86 -22.67
C ALA A 72 -1.31 -0.41 -23.12
N VAL A 73 -1.71 0.51 -22.22
CA VAL A 73 -1.92 1.92 -22.56
C VAL A 73 -0.56 2.65 -22.69
N PRO A 74 -0.19 3.13 -23.89
CA PRO A 74 1.09 3.82 -24.10
C PRO A 74 1.13 5.18 -23.39
N GLU A 75 2.32 5.55 -22.92
CA GLU A 75 2.60 6.82 -22.23
C GLU A 75 2.56 8.01 -23.19
N ASN A 76 1.37 8.47 -23.51
CA ASN A 76 1.18 9.73 -24.22
C ASN A 76 0.46 10.69 -23.28
N GLY A 77 1.07 11.84 -22.97
CA GLY A 77 0.64 12.76 -21.90
C GLY A 77 -0.82 13.27 -21.98
N LYS A 78 -1.51 13.05 -23.10
CA LYS A 78 -2.96 13.31 -23.26
C LYS A 78 -3.88 12.23 -22.66
N ASN A 79 -3.38 11.02 -22.40
CA ASN A 79 -4.19 9.88 -21.94
C ASN A 79 -4.06 9.63 -20.42
N GLN A 80 -3.49 10.56 -19.66
CA GLN A 80 -3.30 10.42 -18.21
C GLN A 80 -4.63 10.19 -17.46
N HIS A 81 -5.71 10.85 -17.90
CA HIS A 81 -7.05 10.65 -17.33
C HIS A 81 -7.60 9.24 -17.58
N ILE A 82 -7.28 8.64 -18.73
CA ILE A 82 -7.69 7.26 -19.06
C ILE A 82 -6.90 6.27 -18.18
N ARG A 83 -5.60 6.48 -17.99
CA ARG A 83 -4.79 5.68 -17.05
C ARG A 83 -5.33 5.78 -15.63
N LEU A 84 -5.71 6.99 -15.20
CA LEU A 84 -6.31 7.21 -13.89
C LEU A 84 -7.67 6.50 -13.77
N ALA A 85 -8.53 6.56 -14.78
CA ALA A 85 -9.80 5.86 -14.79
C ALA A 85 -9.64 4.32 -14.71
N ILE A 86 -8.69 3.76 -15.48
CA ILE A 86 -8.34 2.33 -15.41
C ILE A 86 -7.79 1.98 -14.01
N LEU A 87 -6.93 2.82 -13.45
CA LEU A 87 -6.40 2.62 -12.10
C LEU A 87 -7.49 2.67 -11.03
N VAL A 88 -8.47 3.56 -11.17
CA VAL A 88 -9.63 3.65 -10.28
C VAL A 88 -10.51 2.41 -10.38
N GLY A 89 -10.78 1.93 -11.60
CA GLY A 89 -11.50 0.67 -11.80
C GLY A 89 -10.75 -0.53 -11.22
N PHE A 90 -9.42 -0.52 -11.31
CA PHE A 90 -8.58 -1.57 -10.75
C PHE A 90 -8.66 -1.53 -9.22
N ALA A 91 -8.47 -0.35 -8.63
CA ALA A 91 -8.56 -0.14 -7.19
C ALA A 91 -9.94 -0.52 -6.62
N PHE A 92 -11.03 -0.20 -7.33
CA PHE A 92 -12.38 -0.61 -6.96
C PHE A 92 -12.54 -2.15 -6.97
N THR A 93 -12.04 -2.80 -8.02
CA THR A 93 -12.09 -4.27 -8.15
C THR A 93 -11.21 -4.95 -7.08
N THR A 94 -10.05 -4.38 -6.75
CA THR A 94 -9.21 -4.83 -5.64
C THR A 94 -9.89 -4.63 -4.29
N GLY A 95 -10.61 -3.53 -4.09
CA GLY A 95 -11.41 -3.27 -2.90
C GLY A 95 -12.53 -4.29 -2.70
N LEU A 96 -13.23 -4.66 -3.79
CA LEU A 96 -14.20 -5.76 -3.78
C LEU A 96 -13.54 -7.11 -3.41
N GLY A 97 -12.33 -7.38 -3.90
CA GLY A 97 -11.57 -8.59 -3.59
C GLY A 97 -11.06 -8.66 -2.14
N MET A 98 -10.99 -7.53 -1.42
CA MET A 98 -10.71 -7.50 0.02
C MET A 98 -11.92 -7.88 0.88
N GLY A 99 -13.09 -8.07 0.28
CA GLY A 99 -14.34 -8.43 0.94
C GLY A 99 -14.25 -9.58 1.96
N PRO A 100 -13.72 -10.76 1.60
CA PRO A 100 -13.60 -11.87 2.55
C PRO A 100 -12.71 -11.58 3.76
N LEU A 101 -11.71 -10.68 3.62
CA LEU A 101 -10.91 -10.23 4.76
C LEU A 101 -11.71 -9.29 5.65
N LEU A 102 -12.52 -8.41 5.06
CA LEU A 102 -13.41 -7.52 5.81
C LEU A 102 -14.46 -8.33 6.57
N ASP A 103 -15.03 -9.39 6.01
CA ASP A 103 -16.00 -10.27 6.70
C ASP A 103 -15.40 -10.90 7.97
N ILE A 104 -14.14 -11.35 7.90
CA ILE A 104 -13.42 -11.87 9.07
C ILE A 104 -13.28 -10.77 10.14
N VAL A 105 -12.94 -9.55 9.76
CA VAL A 105 -12.80 -8.43 10.71
C VAL A 105 -14.15 -8.00 11.29
N VAL A 106 -15.22 -7.97 10.48
CA VAL A 106 -16.60 -7.71 10.94
C VAL A 106 -17.03 -8.74 11.98
N SER A 107 -16.65 -10.02 11.79
CA SER A 107 -17.00 -11.08 12.75
C SER A 107 -16.33 -10.94 14.11
N VAL A 108 -15.20 -10.22 14.19
CA VAL A 108 -14.51 -9.91 15.44
C VAL A 108 -15.08 -8.64 16.06
N ASP A 109 -14.96 -7.52 15.36
CA ASP A 109 -15.48 -6.23 15.80
C ASP A 109 -15.62 -5.25 14.62
N PRO A 110 -16.84 -4.79 14.28
CA PRO A 110 -17.07 -3.89 13.14
C PRO A 110 -16.48 -2.48 13.35
N SER A 111 -16.26 -2.07 14.61
CA SER A 111 -15.67 -0.76 14.94
C SER A 111 -14.24 -0.60 14.40
N ILE A 112 -13.50 -1.71 14.29
CA ILE A 112 -12.10 -1.72 13.82
C ILE A 112 -11.99 -1.16 12.40
N ILE A 113 -12.97 -1.43 11.53
CA ILE A 113 -12.93 -0.99 10.12
C ILE A 113 -12.97 0.54 10.05
N SER A 114 -13.89 1.15 10.78
CA SER A 114 -14.04 2.61 10.79
C SER A 114 -12.84 3.32 11.39
N THR A 115 -12.30 2.80 12.50
CA THR A 115 -11.15 3.38 13.20
C THR A 115 -9.87 3.22 12.38
N ALA A 116 -9.64 2.06 11.76
CA ALA A 116 -8.51 1.83 10.87
C ALA A 116 -8.55 2.74 9.66
N PHE A 117 -9.70 2.88 9.00
CA PHE A 117 -9.87 3.77 7.86
C PHE A 117 -9.60 5.24 8.24
N LEU A 118 -10.18 5.72 9.34
CA LEU A 118 -9.96 7.09 9.82
C LEU A 118 -8.49 7.33 10.20
N ALA A 119 -7.84 6.37 10.85
CA ALA A 119 -6.42 6.46 11.18
C ALA A 119 -5.57 6.53 9.92
N THR A 120 -5.83 5.69 8.92
CA THR A 120 -5.15 5.74 7.62
C THR A 120 -5.37 7.08 6.92
N CYS A 121 -6.60 7.59 6.87
CA CYS A 121 -6.91 8.90 6.30
C CYS A 121 -6.18 10.03 7.04
N ALA A 122 -6.14 10.00 8.37
CA ALA A 122 -5.46 11.01 9.18
C ALA A 122 -3.94 11.02 8.92
N VAL A 123 -3.32 9.84 8.96
CA VAL A 123 -1.87 9.68 8.70
C VAL A 123 -1.55 10.06 7.25
N PHE A 124 -2.35 9.60 6.28
CA PHE A 124 -2.17 9.92 4.87
C PHE A 124 -2.31 11.42 4.59
N THR A 125 -3.30 12.08 5.21
CA THR A 125 -3.52 13.53 5.08
C THR A 125 -2.36 14.29 5.71
N CYS A 126 -1.92 13.91 6.91
CA CYS A 126 -0.78 14.51 7.59
C CYS A 126 0.51 14.41 6.73
N PHE A 127 0.80 13.24 6.18
CA PHE A 127 1.95 13.06 5.29
C PHE A 127 1.79 13.80 3.95
N SER A 128 0.60 13.81 3.37
CA SER A 128 0.32 14.53 2.11
C SER A 128 0.51 16.04 2.29
N LEU A 129 -0.02 16.63 3.35
CA LEU A 129 0.21 18.04 3.68
C LEU A 129 1.69 18.30 3.94
N SER A 130 2.32 17.44 4.73
CA SER A 130 3.74 17.57 5.06
C SER A 130 4.64 17.51 3.82
N ALA A 131 4.28 16.69 2.82
CA ALA A 131 4.99 16.60 1.54
C ALA A 131 4.74 17.83 0.64
N LEU A 132 3.53 18.41 0.65
CA LEU A 132 3.18 19.58 -0.18
C LEU A 132 3.66 20.93 0.37
N TYR A 133 3.83 21.04 1.69
CA TYR A 133 4.12 22.31 2.39
C TYR A 133 5.58 22.49 2.81
N THR A 134 6.42 21.48 2.58
CA THR A 134 7.81 21.44 3.05
C THR A 134 8.81 21.89 1.98
N ASP A 135 9.76 22.76 2.36
CA ASP A 135 11.04 22.94 1.66
C ASP A 135 11.93 21.68 1.87
N HIS A 136 12.30 21.00 0.78
CA HIS A 136 12.62 19.57 0.71
C HIS A 136 13.86 19.07 1.48
N CYS A 137 14.70 19.94 2.04
CA CYS A 137 16.03 19.51 2.50
C CYS A 137 16.06 18.89 3.91
N ARG A 138 15.05 19.17 4.75
CA ARG A 138 14.91 18.51 6.05
C ARG A 138 14.26 17.13 5.96
N TRP A 139 13.70 16.78 4.80
CA TRP A 139 12.89 15.57 4.61
C TRP A 139 13.63 14.39 4.00
N ILE A 140 14.81 14.58 3.42
CA ILE A 140 15.69 13.45 3.07
C ILE A 140 16.05 12.66 4.35
N TYR A 141 16.21 13.36 5.48
CA TYR A 141 16.48 12.74 6.78
C TYR A 141 15.27 12.01 7.37
N ILE A 142 14.07 12.60 7.29
CA ILE A 142 12.81 11.99 7.76
C ILE A 142 12.41 10.82 6.86
N GLY A 143 12.52 10.95 5.54
CA GLY A 143 12.27 9.89 4.57
C GLY A 143 13.24 8.72 4.75
N GLY A 144 14.52 9.00 5.03
CA GLY A 144 15.51 7.97 5.34
C GLY A 144 15.17 7.18 6.61
N THR A 145 14.86 7.88 7.72
CA THR A 145 14.46 7.21 8.97
C THR A 145 13.17 6.41 8.83
N LEU A 146 12.15 6.95 8.15
CA LEU A 146 10.91 6.21 7.86
C LEU A 146 11.18 4.95 7.03
N MET A 147 11.99 5.07 5.97
CA MET A 147 12.31 3.94 5.09
C MET A 147 13.10 2.86 5.84
N SER A 148 14.00 3.26 6.76
CA SER A 148 14.70 2.32 7.64
C SER A 148 13.74 1.60 8.59
N ILE A 149 12.82 2.32 9.24
CA ILE A 149 11.80 1.71 10.11
C ILE A 149 10.92 0.73 9.32
N LEU A 150 10.45 1.13 8.14
CA LEU A 150 9.63 0.30 7.25
C LEU A 150 10.38 -0.98 6.82
N SER A 151 11.66 -0.85 6.48
CA SER A 151 12.52 -1.98 6.12
C SER A 151 12.73 -2.93 7.31
N ILE A 152 12.90 -2.41 8.52
CA ILE A 152 13.04 -3.22 9.74
C ILE A 152 11.74 -3.96 10.02
N MET A 153 10.59 -3.29 9.94
CA MET A 153 9.28 -3.94 10.12
C MET A 153 9.03 -5.03 9.07
N SER A 154 9.41 -4.78 7.81
CA SER A 154 9.32 -5.78 6.73
C SER A 154 10.22 -6.98 6.98
N MET A 155 11.47 -6.76 7.38
CA MET A 155 12.38 -7.85 7.77
C MET A 155 11.84 -8.64 8.96
N PHE A 156 11.30 -7.97 9.96
CA PHE A 156 10.69 -8.64 11.11
C PHE A 156 9.47 -9.47 10.71
N SER A 157 8.63 -8.96 9.79
CA SER A 157 7.50 -9.71 9.23
C SER A 157 7.95 -10.96 8.47
N LEU A 158 9.03 -10.87 7.68
CA LEU A 158 9.60 -12.03 6.98
C LEU A 158 10.15 -13.06 7.95
N VAL A 159 10.91 -12.63 8.96
CA VAL A 159 11.43 -13.50 10.01
C VAL A 159 10.29 -14.20 10.74
N ASN A 160 9.22 -13.46 11.10
CA ASN A 160 8.04 -14.04 11.75
C ASN A 160 7.33 -15.06 10.85
N LEU A 161 7.27 -14.82 9.54
CA LEU A 161 6.67 -15.76 8.58
C LEU A 161 7.50 -17.05 8.45
N PHE A 162 8.82 -16.96 8.38
CA PHE A 162 9.70 -18.14 8.34
C PHE A 162 9.71 -18.91 9.67
N MET A 163 9.73 -18.20 10.80
CA MET A 163 9.78 -18.82 12.12
C MET A 163 8.43 -19.42 12.52
N GLY A 164 7.32 -18.75 12.18
CA GLY A 164 5.96 -19.29 12.31
C GLY A 164 5.74 -20.52 11.44
N SER A 165 6.27 -20.52 10.21
CA SER A 165 6.24 -21.70 9.32
C SER A 165 7.08 -22.86 9.87
N PHE A 166 8.28 -22.59 10.40
CA PHE A 166 9.11 -23.62 11.04
C PHE A 166 8.43 -24.23 12.27
N PHE A 167 7.78 -23.42 13.10
CA PHE A 167 7.04 -23.91 14.27
C PHE A 167 5.79 -24.72 13.87
N LEU A 168 5.03 -24.26 12.87
CA LEU A 168 3.90 -25.00 12.31
C LEU A 168 4.32 -26.32 11.66
N PHE A 169 5.49 -26.35 11.03
CA PHE A 169 6.09 -27.57 10.47
C PHE A 169 6.40 -28.56 11.60
N GLN A 170 7.15 -28.16 12.63
CA GLN A 170 7.50 -29.02 13.77
C GLN A 170 6.26 -29.63 14.46
N VAL A 171 5.21 -28.83 14.70
CA VAL A 171 3.96 -29.31 15.30
C VAL A 171 3.23 -30.31 14.40
N ARG A 172 3.28 -30.13 13.07
CA ARG A 172 2.67 -31.06 12.11
C ARG A 172 3.36 -32.43 12.15
N TYR A 173 4.69 -32.48 12.18
CA TYR A 173 5.45 -33.74 12.28
C TYR A 173 5.16 -34.47 13.59
N PHE A 174 5.19 -33.76 14.71
CA PHE A 174 4.94 -34.38 16.02
C PHE A 174 3.51 -34.96 16.11
N LYS A 175 2.51 -34.24 15.59
CA LYS A 175 1.13 -34.75 15.49
C LYS A 175 1.01 -36.00 14.62
N ILE A 176 1.69 -36.04 13.46
CA ILE A 176 1.65 -37.21 12.57
C ILE A 176 2.26 -38.44 13.26
N MET A 177 3.40 -38.27 13.94
CA MET A 177 4.05 -39.39 14.63
C MET A 177 3.23 -39.92 15.81
N ALA A 178 2.57 -39.04 16.56
CA ALA A 178 1.69 -39.45 17.65
C ALA A 178 0.49 -40.28 17.17
N ILE A 179 -0.11 -39.93 16.03
CA ILE A 179 -1.22 -40.70 15.43
C ILE A 179 -0.74 -42.09 15.00
N VAL A 180 0.46 -42.20 14.41
CA VAL A 180 1.03 -43.50 14.01
C VAL A 180 1.30 -44.39 15.23
N MET A 181 1.76 -43.84 16.35
CA MET A 181 1.97 -44.62 17.59
C MET A 181 0.68 -45.07 18.27
N GLN A 182 -0.48 -44.44 18.01
CA GLN A 182 -1.78 -44.88 18.54
C GLN A 182 -2.43 -46.02 17.73
N GLN A 183 -1.85 -46.41 16.60
CA GLN A 183 -2.37 -47.46 15.71
C GLN A 183 -1.60 -48.80 15.85
N PHE A 184 -0.67 -48.88 16.81
CA PHE A 184 0.05 -50.09 17.24
C PHE A 184 -0.14 -50.30 18.74
#